data_AF-A0A7X9BYV3-F1
#
_entry.id   AF-A0A7X9BYV3-F1
#
_cell.length_a   1.000
_cell.length_b   1.000
_cell.length_c   1.000
_cell.angle_alpha   90.00
_cell.angle_beta   90.00
_cell.angle_gamma   90.00
#
_symmetry.space_group_name_H-M   'P 1'
#
loop_
_entity.id
_entity.type
_entity.pdbx_description
1 polymer ?
#
loop_
_entity_poly.entity_id
_entity_poly.type
_entity_poly.pdbx_seq_one_letter_code
_entity_poly.pdbx_strand_id
1 'polypeptide(L)'
;MSLLHWFSNERLNTEDLWIGGVTLTSVQKGTLYICATPIGNLGDITLRALEVLKNVDLIAAEDTRHSRKLMDHYGISTPLTSYHEHNEKGKTQELITRLEKGESIALISDAGMPGISDPGQQLIRLAVENSIKVSVISGPTALINALLLSGLPADKFVFEGFLPSAKNDRRKRLEEIGQEQRTIIF
;
A
#
# COMPACT_ATOMS: atom_id res chain seq x y z
N MET A 1 -0.48 2.76 -25.90
CA MET A 1 -1.18 1.52 -25.52
C MET A 1 -1.65 1.71 -24.09
N SER A 2 -2.85 2.28 -23.93
CA SER A 2 -3.31 2.86 -22.65
C SER A 2 -3.81 1.78 -21.69
N LEU A 3 -3.61 2.01 -20.39
CA LEU A 3 -4.08 1.25 -19.21
C LEU A 3 -5.58 0.86 -19.19
N LEU A 4 -6.36 1.28 -20.18
CA LEU A 4 -7.80 1.01 -20.32
C LEU A 4 -8.13 -0.43 -20.77
N HIS A 5 -7.16 -1.22 -21.25
CA HIS A 5 -7.46 -2.53 -21.83
C HIS A 5 -7.61 -3.68 -20.81
N TRP A 6 -7.44 -3.42 -19.51
CA TRP A 6 -7.46 -4.43 -18.45
C TRP A 6 -8.83 -4.62 -17.77
N PHE A 7 -9.84 -3.79 -18.08
CA PHE A 7 -11.11 -3.74 -17.35
C PHE A 7 -12.29 -4.52 -17.96
N SER A 8 -12.13 -5.29 -19.05
CA SER A 8 -13.31 -5.76 -19.83
C SER A 8 -13.78 -7.20 -19.59
N ASN A 9 -13.53 -7.84 -18.45
CA ASN A 9 -14.04 -9.21 -18.29
C ASN A 9 -14.37 -9.65 -16.87
N GLU A 10 -15.33 -8.99 -16.22
CA GLU A 10 -16.09 -9.57 -15.11
C GLU A 10 -17.49 -8.93 -15.05
N ARG A 11 -18.53 -9.77 -15.03
CA ARG A 11 -19.94 -9.35 -14.97
C ARG A 11 -20.18 -8.65 -13.64
N LEU A 12 -20.36 -7.34 -13.67
CA LEU A 12 -20.80 -6.56 -12.52
C LEU A 12 -22.27 -6.93 -12.21
N ASN A 13 -22.54 -7.27 -10.95
CA ASN A 13 -23.89 -7.47 -10.44
C ASN A 13 -24.69 -6.16 -10.57
N THR A 14 -25.95 -6.28 -10.98
CA THR A 14 -26.86 -5.18 -11.34
C THR A 14 -27.35 -4.33 -10.16
N GLU A 15 -26.67 -4.36 -9.01
CA GLU A 15 -26.95 -3.48 -7.86
C GLU A 15 -26.01 -2.26 -7.81
N ASP A 16 -25.00 -2.20 -8.68
CA ASP A 16 -24.15 -1.03 -8.87
C ASP A 16 -24.78 -0.02 -9.85
N LEU A 17 -25.89 0.63 -9.46
CA LEU A 17 -26.50 1.69 -10.26
C LEU A 17 -25.81 3.05 -10.04
N TRP A 18 -25.20 3.53 -11.12
CA TRP A 18 -24.51 4.81 -11.26
C TRP A 18 -25.49 6.00 -11.20
N ILE A 19 -25.36 6.88 -10.20
CA ILE A 19 -25.84 8.26 -10.31
C ILE A 19 -24.67 9.18 -9.94
N GLY A 20 -23.97 9.72 -10.95
CA GLY A 20 -22.83 10.63 -10.76
C GLY A 20 -21.48 9.98 -10.41
N GLY A 21 -21.38 8.65 -10.46
CA GLY A 21 -20.09 7.91 -10.49
C GLY A 21 -19.33 7.75 -9.17
N VAL A 22 -19.94 8.10 -8.03
CA VAL A 22 -19.38 7.77 -6.72
C VAL A 22 -20.04 6.47 -6.25
N THR A 23 -19.34 5.35 -6.44
CA THR A 23 -19.69 4.11 -5.76
C THR A 23 -19.39 4.32 -4.28
N LEU A 24 -20.42 4.23 -3.43
CA LEU A 24 -20.21 3.95 -2.00
C LEU A 24 -19.66 2.51 -1.94
N THR A 25 -18.36 2.34 -2.17
CA THR A 25 -17.75 1.02 -2.24
C THR A 25 -17.69 0.43 -0.85
N SER A 26 -18.72 -0.33 -0.50
CA SER A 26 -18.65 -1.29 0.60
C SER A 26 -17.40 -2.14 0.45
N VAL A 27 -16.70 -2.37 1.56
CA VAL A 27 -15.57 -3.30 1.61
C VAL A 27 -16.01 -4.66 1.07
N GLN A 28 -15.24 -5.19 0.12
CA GLN A 28 -15.50 -6.45 -0.55
C GLN A 28 -14.82 -7.58 0.21
N LYS A 29 -15.54 -8.68 0.37
CA LYS A 29 -15.02 -9.91 0.98
C LYS A 29 -13.87 -10.48 0.17
N GLY A 30 -12.93 -11.14 0.86
CA GLY A 30 -11.77 -11.78 0.24
C GLY A 30 -10.89 -10.82 -0.56
N THR A 31 -10.82 -9.56 -0.13
CA THR A 31 -10.03 -8.51 -0.79
C THR A 31 -8.94 -8.01 0.13
N LEU A 32 -7.72 -7.94 -0.40
CA LEU A 32 -6.59 -7.27 0.23
C LEU A 32 -6.57 -5.81 -0.19
N TYR A 33 -6.73 -4.91 0.77
CA TYR A 33 -6.68 -3.47 0.58
C TYR A 33 -5.31 -2.91 0.97
N ILE A 34 -4.63 -2.27 0.05
CA ILE A 34 -3.36 -1.57 0.31
C ILE A 34 -3.69 -0.12 0.66
N CYS A 35 -3.50 0.27 1.91
CA CYS A 35 -3.93 1.57 2.42
C CYS A 35 -2.72 2.40 2.87
N ALA A 36 -2.55 3.58 2.27
CA ALA A 36 -1.52 4.49 2.72
C ALA A 36 -1.90 5.21 4.03
N THR A 37 -0.92 5.42 4.90
CA THR A 37 -1.04 6.16 6.16
C THR A 37 -0.36 7.53 6.05
N PRO A 38 -0.74 8.52 6.89
CA PRO A 38 -0.07 9.82 6.94
C PRO A 38 1.44 9.74 7.15
N ILE A 39 2.19 10.60 6.45
CA ILE A 39 3.66 10.72 6.56
C ILE A 39 4.11 11.88 7.48
N GLY A 40 3.22 12.38 8.35
CA GLY A 40 3.53 13.44 9.32
C GLY A 40 2.37 14.38 9.63
N ASN A 41 1.39 14.51 8.73
CA ASN A 41 0.18 15.29 8.96
C ASN A 41 -1.05 14.39 8.88
N LEU A 42 -1.77 14.26 10.00
CA LEU A 42 -2.95 13.38 10.11
C LEU A 42 -3.98 13.69 9.01
N GLY A 43 -4.17 14.97 8.65
CA GLY A 43 -5.13 15.39 7.62
C GLY A 43 -4.87 14.86 6.20
N ASP A 44 -3.71 14.25 5.95
CA ASP A 44 -3.38 13.69 4.64
C ASP A 44 -3.99 12.30 4.41
N ILE A 45 -4.62 11.69 5.41
CA ILE A 45 -5.36 10.44 5.22
C ILE A 45 -6.59 10.68 4.34
N THR A 46 -6.86 9.76 3.42
CA THR A 46 -8.02 9.91 2.52
C THR A 46 -9.30 9.41 3.19
N LEU A 47 -10.45 9.99 2.83
CA LEU A 47 -11.76 9.51 3.28
C LEU A 47 -11.97 8.04 2.92
N ARG A 48 -11.48 7.61 1.75
CA ARG A 48 -11.57 6.22 1.29
C ARG A 48 -10.70 5.28 2.14
N ALA A 49 -9.52 5.70 2.57
CA ALA A 49 -8.70 4.92 3.50
C ALA A 49 -9.41 4.75 4.85
N LEU A 50 -10.01 5.84 5.38
CA LEU A 50 -10.79 5.77 6.61
C LEU A 50 -11.99 4.83 6.50
N GLU A 51 -12.71 4.86 5.37
CA GLU A 51 -13.83 3.96 5.11
C GLU A 51 -13.38 2.50 5.08
N VAL A 52 -12.33 2.18 4.33
CA VAL A 52 -11.80 0.81 4.25
C VAL A 52 -11.34 0.33 5.62
N LEU A 53 -10.51 1.10 6.32
CA LEU A 53 -9.95 0.72 7.61
C LEU A 53 -11.03 0.50 8.68
N LYS A 54 -12.16 1.19 8.60
CA LYS A 54 -13.31 1.00 9.51
C LYS A 54 -14.14 -0.25 9.23
N ASN A 55 -14.10 -0.77 8.00
CA ASN A 55 -15.04 -1.78 7.53
C ASN A 55 -14.38 -3.11 7.12
N VAL A 56 -13.05 -3.18 7.04
CA VAL A 56 -12.33 -4.44 6.88
C VAL A 56 -12.40 -5.30 8.15
N ASP A 57 -12.25 -6.62 8.00
CA ASP A 57 -12.28 -7.57 9.11
C ASP A 57 -10.98 -7.54 9.95
N LEU A 58 -9.87 -7.15 9.32
CA LEU A 58 -8.54 -7.09 9.93
C LEU A 58 -7.67 -6.01 9.31
N ILE A 59 -6.84 -5.36 10.13
CA ILE A 59 -5.74 -4.52 9.67
C ILE A 59 -4.41 -5.22 10.00
N ALA A 60 -3.63 -5.54 8.97
CA ALA A 60 -2.24 -5.95 9.07
C ALA A 60 -1.34 -4.71 9.04
N ALA A 61 -0.60 -4.49 10.12
CA ALA A 61 0.21 -3.29 10.32
C ALA A 61 1.66 -3.63 10.67
N GLU A 62 2.60 -2.81 10.21
CA GLU A 62 4.03 -2.95 10.53
C GLU A 62 4.29 -2.89 12.05
N ASP A 63 4.00 -1.77 12.70
CA ASP A 63 3.95 -1.66 14.17
C ASP A 63 2.51 -1.39 14.63
N THR A 64 1.92 -2.38 15.30
CA THR A 64 0.55 -2.27 15.83
C THR A 64 0.43 -1.22 16.94
N ARG A 65 1.51 -0.90 17.67
CA ARG A 65 1.52 0.14 18.72
C ARG A 65 1.51 1.53 18.10
N HIS A 66 2.25 1.72 17.00
CA HIS A 66 2.20 2.96 16.23
C HIS A 66 0.82 3.14 15.61
N SER A 67 0.38 2.12 14.86
CA SER A 67 -0.89 2.11 14.15
C SER A 67 -2.09 2.26 15.08
N ARG A 68 -2.03 1.71 16.31
CA ARG A 68 -3.13 1.86 17.27
C ARG A 68 -3.45 3.32 17.57
N LYS A 69 -2.44 4.18 17.73
CA LYS A 69 -2.64 5.63 17.99
C LYS A 69 -3.36 6.31 16.84
N LEU A 70 -2.97 5.99 15.60
CA LEU A 70 -3.61 6.51 14.39
C LEU A 70 -5.08 6.07 14.33
N MET A 71 -5.34 4.78 14.57
CA MET A 71 -6.69 4.24 14.57
C MET A 71 -7.56 4.86 15.67
N ASP A 72 -7.02 5.05 16.88
CA ASP A 72 -7.73 5.66 18.00
C ASP A 72 -8.12 7.12 17.68
N HIS A 73 -7.20 7.88 17.05
CA HIS A 73 -7.47 9.25 16.60
C HIS A 73 -8.69 9.32 15.64
N TYR A 74 -8.85 8.31 14.78
CA TYR A 74 -9.93 8.24 13.80
C TYR A 74 -11.16 7.44 14.25
N GLY A 75 -11.17 6.95 15.49
CA GLY A 75 -12.25 6.13 16.03
C GLY A 75 -12.42 4.79 15.32
N ILE A 76 -11.31 4.16 14.92
CA ILE A 76 -11.30 2.89 14.19
C ILE A 76 -11.10 1.73 15.16
N SER A 77 -12.12 0.89 15.32
CA SER A 77 -12.12 -0.25 16.25
C SER A 77 -11.67 -1.58 15.63
N THR A 78 -11.37 -1.60 14.33
CA THR A 78 -10.97 -2.81 13.60
C THR A 78 -9.77 -3.50 14.25
N PRO A 79 -9.79 -4.85 14.40
CA PRO A 79 -8.66 -5.58 14.98
C PRO A 79 -7.36 -5.39 14.20
N LEU A 80 -6.25 -5.28 14.92
CA LEU A 80 -4.90 -5.16 14.38
C LEU A 80 -4.13 -6.48 14.51
N THR A 81 -3.31 -6.80 13.52
CA THR A 81 -2.27 -7.84 13.61
C THR A 81 -0.94 -7.29 13.11
N SER A 82 0.18 -7.75 13.68
CA SER A 82 1.50 -7.31 13.25
C SER A 82 1.94 -8.03 11.97
N TYR A 83 2.50 -7.27 11.03
CA TYR A 83 3.06 -7.74 9.78
C TYR A 83 4.31 -6.95 9.45
N HIS A 84 5.48 -7.49 9.78
CA HIS A 84 6.78 -6.85 9.62
C HIS A 84 7.82 -7.86 9.14
N GLU A 85 8.98 -7.41 8.67
CA GLU A 85 10.00 -8.25 8.00
C GLU A 85 10.33 -9.55 8.79
N HIS A 86 10.44 -9.47 10.11
CA HIS A 86 10.77 -10.64 10.95
C HIS A 86 9.72 -11.75 10.99
N ASN A 87 8.43 -11.43 10.75
CA ASN A 87 7.33 -12.41 10.81
C ASN A 87 6.65 -12.65 9.45
N GLU A 88 7.13 -11.96 8.41
CA GLU A 88 6.48 -11.85 7.10
C GLU A 88 6.13 -13.22 6.51
N LYS A 89 7.10 -14.16 6.47
CA LYS A 89 6.89 -15.49 5.87
C LYS A 89 5.74 -16.27 6.49
N GLY A 90 5.71 -16.35 7.83
CA GLY A 90 4.68 -17.10 8.55
C GLY A 90 3.34 -16.39 8.50
N LYS A 91 3.34 -15.08 8.76
CA LYS A 91 2.12 -14.27 8.79
C LYS A 91 1.48 -14.15 7.42
N THR A 92 2.25 -14.12 6.33
CA THR A 92 1.74 -14.07 4.96
C THR A 92 0.80 -15.23 4.66
N GLN A 93 1.19 -16.48 4.99
CA GLN A 93 0.34 -17.64 4.71
C GLN A 93 -0.97 -17.62 5.53
N GLU A 94 -0.89 -17.18 6.79
CA GLU A 94 -2.06 -16.98 7.65
C GLU A 94 -3.05 -15.99 7.03
N LEU A 95 -2.56 -14.84 6.58
CA LEU A 95 -3.39 -13.79 5.98
C LEU A 95 -4.00 -14.22 4.65
N ILE A 96 -3.24 -14.92 3.79
CA ILE A 96 -3.77 -15.50 2.55
C ILE A 96 -4.92 -16.47 2.83
N THR A 97 -4.75 -17.35 3.82
CA THR A 97 -5.80 -18.30 4.20
C THR A 97 -7.08 -17.59 4.67
N ARG A 98 -6.95 -16.45 5.36
CA ARG A 98 -8.10 -15.64 5.79
C ARG A 98 -8.78 -14.94 4.61
N LEU A 99 -7.99 -14.39 3.69
CA LEU A 99 -8.48 -13.79 2.45
C LEU A 99 -9.26 -14.81 1.60
N GLU A 100 -8.74 -16.04 1.44
CA GLU A 100 -9.42 -17.14 0.73
C GLU A 100 -10.74 -17.55 1.39
N LYS A 101 -10.86 -17.40 2.71
CA LYS A 101 -12.10 -17.63 3.46
C LYS A 101 -13.10 -16.48 3.36
N GLY A 102 -12.76 -15.42 2.62
CA GLY A 102 -13.62 -14.28 2.37
C GLY A 102 -13.45 -13.15 3.39
N GLU A 103 -12.47 -13.18 4.28
CA GLU A 103 -12.16 -12.02 5.12
C GLU A 103 -11.53 -10.92 4.26
N SER A 104 -11.87 -9.68 4.57
CA SER A 104 -11.29 -8.48 3.99
C SER A 104 -10.17 -7.96 4.90
N ILE A 105 -9.00 -7.68 4.33
CA ILE A 105 -7.82 -7.31 5.10
C ILE A 105 -7.24 -6.02 4.54
N ALA A 106 -6.99 -5.04 5.40
CA ALA A 106 -6.19 -3.86 5.04
C ALA A 106 -4.73 -4.08 5.45
N LEU A 107 -3.80 -3.78 4.55
CA LEU A 107 -2.37 -3.69 4.81
C LEU A 107 -1.99 -2.21 4.93
N ILE A 108 -1.29 -1.84 6.01
CA ILE A 108 -0.76 -0.50 6.27
C ILE A 108 0.71 -0.58 6.70
N SER A 109 1.49 0.46 6.40
CA SER A 109 2.80 0.71 7.02
C SER A 109 2.71 1.82 8.05
N ASP A 110 3.77 2.02 8.83
CA ASP A 110 3.80 3.07 9.86
C ASP A 110 3.62 4.47 9.26
N ALA A 111 4.13 4.70 8.05
CA ALA A 111 3.95 5.95 7.32
C ALA A 111 4.04 5.75 5.80
N GLY A 112 3.04 6.24 5.06
CA GLY A 112 3.07 6.23 3.60
C GLY A 112 2.46 4.97 3.00
N MET A 113 2.99 4.53 1.86
CA MET A 113 2.41 3.46 1.04
C MET A 113 3.08 2.12 1.34
N PRO A 114 2.38 1.13 1.92
CA PRO A 114 2.97 -0.16 2.25
C PRO A 114 3.44 -0.94 1.02
N GLY A 115 4.47 -1.76 1.19
CA GLY A 115 5.11 -2.53 0.13
C GLY A 115 6.10 -1.74 -0.74
N ILE A 116 6.31 -0.44 -0.47
CA ILE A 116 7.37 0.37 -1.08
C ILE A 116 8.37 0.73 0.02
N SER A 117 9.52 0.05 0.03
CA SER A 117 10.54 0.17 1.08
C SER A 117 10.10 -0.23 2.50
N ASP A 118 8.84 -0.63 2.64
CA ASP A 118 8.21 -1.18 3.85
C ASP A 118 7.81 -2.66 3.61
N PRO A 119 7.54 -3.45 4.66
CA PRO A 119 6.96 -4.79 4.55
C PRO A 119 5.65 -4.79 3.73
N GLY A 120 5.33 -5.93 3.11
CA GLY A 120 4.05 -6.10 2.41
C GLY A 120 4.16 -6.70 1.02
N GLN A 121 5.32 -6.53 0.38
CA GLN A 121 5.54 -7.02 -0.98
C GLN A 121 5.26 -8.53 -1.09
N GLN A 122 5.64 -9.32 -0.08
CA GLN A 122 5.41 -10.76 -0.09
C GLN A 122 3.92 -11.11 -0.04
N LEU A 123 3.14 -10.46 0.83
CA LEU A 123 1.69 -10.66 0.92
C LEU A 123 0.97 -10.23 -0.36
N ILE A 124 1.33 -9.06 -0.91
CA ILE A 124 0.74 -8.57 -2.15
C ILE A 124 0.99 -9.54 -3.30
N ARG A 125 2.25 -9.99 -3.43
CA ARG A 125 2.65 -10.98 -4.45
C ARG A 125 1.84 -12.27 -4.31
N LEU A 126 1.78 -12.83 -3.11
CA LEU A 126 1.09 -14.10 -2.89
C LEU A 126 -0.44 -13.96 -3.07
N ALA A 127 -1.02 -12.80 -2.74
CA ALA A 127 -2.43 -12.52 -3.01
C ALA A 127 -2.71 -12.55 -4.51
N VAL A 128 -1.89 -11.88 -5.33
CA VAL A 128 -2.00 -11.92 -6.78
C VAL A 128 -1.83 -13.33 -7.33
N GLU A 129 -0.83 -14.08 -6.85
CA GLU A 129 -0.58 -15.47 -7.27
C GLU A 129 -1.76 -16.40 -6.97
N ASN A 130 -2.49 -16.17 -5.88
CA ASN A 130 -3.69 -16.93 -5.51
C ASN A 130 -5.00 -16.35 -6.06
N SER A 131 -4.93 -15.42 -7.02
CA SER A 131 -6.11 -14.76 -7.61
C SER A 131 -7.02 -14.06 -6.59
N ILE A 132 -6.45 -13.64 -5.45
CA ILE A 132 -7.13 -12.81 -4.46
C ILE A 132 -7.20 -11.39 -5.00
N LYS A 133 -8.36 -10.74 -4.82
CA LYS A 133 -8.52 -9.36 -5.25
C LYS A 133 -7.62 -8.44 -4.43
N VAL A 134 -6.82 -7.63 -5.12
CA VAL A 134 -5.99 -6.58 -4.51
C VAL A 134 -6.52 -5.22 -4.93
N SER A 135 -6.80 -4.34 -3.97
CA SER A 135 -7.28 -2.98 -4.21
C SER A 135 -6.34 -1.96 -3.57
N VAL A 136 -5.85 -1.01 -4.36
CA VAL A 136 -4.97 0.05 -3.86
C VAL A 136 -5.77 1.31 -3.54
N ILE A 137 -5.63 1.76 -2.30
CA ILE A 137 -6.19 3.03 -1.83
C ILE A 137 -5.12 4.12 -1.97
N SER A 138 -5.29 4.98 -2.97
CA SER A 138 -4.47 6.18 -3.16
C SER A 138 -4.37 6.99 -1.86
N GLY A 139 -3.18 7.51 -1.60
CA GLY A 139 -2.90 8.30 -0.41
C GLY A 139 -1.44 8.76 -0.36
N PRO A 140 -0.97 9.18 0.82
CA PRO A 140 0.34 9.82 0.98
C PRO A 140 1.51 8.94 0.53
N THR A 141 2.46 9.54 -0.20
CA THR A 141 3.74 8.90 -0.51
C THR A 141 4.86 9.94 -0.50
N ALA A 142 5.91 9.69 0.28
CA ALA A 142 7.01 10.65 0.46
C ALA A 142 7.76 10.89 -0.85
N LEU A 143 7.97 9.84 -1.66
CA LEU A 143 8.81 9.91 -2.87
C LEU A 143 8.24 10.86 -3.93
N ILE A 144 6.92 10.83 -4.17
CA ILE A 144 6.28 11.71 -5.16
C ILE A 144 6.26 13.15 -4.65
N ASN A 145 5.96 13.35 -3.37
CA ASN A 145 5.97 14.69 -2.77
C ASN A 145 7.37 15.32 -2.85
N ALA A 146 8.41 14.55 -2.52
CA ALA A 146 9.80 14.99 -2.60
C ALA A 146 10.21 15.32 -4.04
N LEU A 147 9.84 14.48 -5.02
CA LEU A 147 10.11 14.73 -6.43
C LEU A 147 9.50 16.06 -6.91
N LEU A 148 8.22 16.29 -6.60
CA LEU A 148 7.53 17.52 -6.99
C LEU A 148 8.14 18.76 -6.33
N LEU A 149 8.50 18.68 -5.05
CA LEU A 149 9.14 19.79 -4.31
C LEU A 149 10.56 20.07 -4.80
N SER A 150 11.26 19.07 -5.35
CA SER A 150 12.66 19.23 -5.79
C SER A 150 12.82 20.12 -7.03
N GLY A 151 11.77 20.26 -7.84
CA GLY A 151 11.85 20.93 -9.15
C GLY A 151 12.66 20.17 -10.21
N LEU A 152 13.09 18.92 -9.93
CA LEU A 152 13.79 18.08 -10.89
C LEU A 152 12.83 17.50 -11.95
N PRO A 153 13.34 17.06 -13.11
CA PRO A 153 12.52 16.39 -14.12
C PRO A 153 11.76 15.19 -13.54
N ALA A 154 10.44 15.16 -13.77
CA ALA A 154 9.52 14.15 -13.23
C ALA A 154 8.84 13.30 -14.32
N ASP A 155 9.21 13.49 -15.59
CA ASP A 155 8.70 12.71 -16.72
C ASP A 155 9.19 11.24 -16.67
N LYS A 156 10.43 11.05 -16.20
CA LYS A 156 11.02 9.74 -15.92
C LYS A 156 11.93 9.86 -14.72
N PHE A 157 11.73 8.98 -13.74
CA PHE A 157 12.58 8.90 -12.55
C PHE A 157 12.84 7.45 -12.17
N VAL A 158 13.83 7.26 -11.30
CA VAL A 158 14.19 5.99 -10.69
C VAL A 158 14.04 6.13 -9.19
N PHE A 159 13.35 5.18 -8.56
CA PHE A 159 13.35 5.03 -7.11
C PHE A 159 14.31 3.90 -6.73
N GLU A 160 15.38 4.24 -6.02
CA GLU A 160 16.41 3.32 -5.53
C GLU A 160 16.16 2.87 -4.09
N GLY A 161 15.29 3.58 -3.35
CA GLY A 161 15.12 3.39 -1.93
C GLY A 161 16.44 3.55 -1.17
N PHE A 162 16.57 2.82 -0.07
CA PHE A 162 17.72 2.97 0.82
C PHE A 162 18.99 2.37 0.24
N LEU A 163 20.04 3.21 0.16
CA LEU A 163 21.38 2.75 -0.16
C LEU A 163 21.92 1.78 0.91
N PRO A 164 22.84 0.87 0.53
CA PRO A 164 23.50 0.00 1.50
C PRO A 164 24.13 0.77 2.68
N SER A 165 23.98 0.23 3.88
CA SER A 165 24.58 0.82 5.09
C SER A 165 26.11 0.72 5.09
N ALA A 166 26.66 -0.37 4.55
CA ALA A 166 28.09 -0.60 4.41
C ALA A 166 28.74 0.36 3.41
N LYS A 167 29.85 0.99 3.81
CA LYS A 167 30.54 2.05 3.03
C LYS A 167 30.96 1.60 1.63
N ASN A 168 31.53 0.41 1.49
CA ASN A 168 32.04 -0.08 0.21
C ASN A 168 30.88 -0.44 -0.74
N ASP A 169 29.84 -1.09 -0.22
CA ASP A 169 28.65 -1.45 -1.00
C ASP A 169 27.89 -0.20 -1.44
N ARG A 170 27.76 0.80 -0.56
CA ARG A 170 27.16 2.09 -0.91
C ARG A 170 27.93 2.80 -2.02
N ARG A 171 29.27 2.86 -1.91
CA ARG A 171 30.10 3.48 -2.94
C ARG A 171 29.91 2.76 -4.28
N LYS A 172 29.99 1.43 -4.28
CA LYS A 172 29.80 0.61 -5.47
C LYS A 172 28.43 0.89 -6.10
N ARG A 173 27.36 0.94 -5.30
CA ARG A 173 26.01 1.25 -5.81
C ARG A 173 25.92 2.64 -6.42
N LEU A 174 26.50 3.65 -5.76
CA LEU A 174 26.56 5.02 -6.27
C LEU A 174 27.35 5.13 -7.58
N GLU A 175 28.44 4.38 -7.73
CA GLU A 175 29.22 4.31 -8.97
C GLU A 175 28.40 3.67 -10.11
N GLU A 176 27.66 2.58 -9.82
CA GLU A 176 26.80 1.92 -10.80
C GLU A 176 25.68 2.84 -11.33
N ILE A 177 25.02 3.58 -10.43
CA ILE A 177 23.91 4.48 -10.80
C ILE A 177 24.38 5.86 -11.26
N GLY A 178 25.67 6.19 -11.14
CA GLY A 178 26.21 7.49 -11.56
C GLY A 178 26.11 7.77 -13.06
N GLN A 179 25.79 6.76 -13.86
CA GLN A 179 25.53 6.91 -15.30
C GLN A 179 24.06 7.20 -15.63
N GLU A 180 23.16 7.08 -14.65
CA GLU A 180 21.74 7.33 -14.82
C GLU A 180 21.47 8.82 -15.09
N GLN A 181 20.65 9.10 -16.12
CA GLN A 181 20.34 10.46 -16.56
C GLN A 181 18.98 10.95 -16.02
N ARG A 182 18.13 10.03 -15.58
CA ARG A 182 16.84 10.34 -14.95
C ARG A 182 17.06 10.86 -13.52
N THR A 183 16.06 11.55 -12.99
CA THR A 183 16.02 11.88 -11.56
C THR A 183 16.06 10.60 -10.73
N ILE A 184 16.93 10.54 -9.73
CA ILE A 184 17.06 9.40 -8.81
C ILE A 184 16.56 9.84 -7.43
N ILE A 185 15.69 9.03 -6.84
CA ILE A 185 15.17 9.21 -5.49
C ILE A 185 15.64 8.04 -4.63
N PHE A 186 16.20 8.34 -3.46
CA PHE A 186 16.62 7.38 -2.44
C PHE A 186 15.67 7.45 -1.25
#